data_AF-E3LI36-F1
#
_entry.id   AF-E3LI36-F1
#
_cell.length_a   1.000
_cell.length_b   1.000
_cell.length_c   1.000
_cell.angle_alpha   90.00
_cell.angle_beta   90.00
_cell.angle_gamma   90.00
#
_symmetry.space_group_name_H-M   'P 1'
#
loop_
_entity.id
_entity.type
_entity.pdbx_description
1 polymer ?
#
loop_
_entity_poly.entity_id
_entity_poly.type
_entity_poly.pdbx_seq_one_letter_code
_entity_poly.pdbx_strand_id
1 'polypeptide(L)'
;MTEIVRPLLIFICLFINTIAEPSISNFQECSPKEIVISHGKCSLYVNELIFLSEEYNKEDVPMEAVNNMSRACQSITSCFGGLQCLESQKNKELYQRKCDSVQLKNFEVESCLTRFIKDIYEKNSSCSSKYDFTAKTFQQKREAYTSGKSCFLDFVKNNCSERALSYMKSDYDHFLDILTIPSENGTCTPVQNTLTKIQCEAVMREMQFKMIELSLSRDEHVNQNLSAACQEVADCTRPCSSMDSEGIDKLCGNFELLDDKEFVNCTEKIGTIHKENKEKLSGYKCMSGLDSIETLTKNKDCMKEVMKGECDESALKNFDRNWKILDNALSH
;
A
#
# COMPACT_ATOMS: atom_id res chain seq x y z
N MET A 1 6.32 -47.16 -3.22
CA MET A 1 7.57 -46.43 -3.51
C MET A 1 7.24 -44.95 -3.60
N THR A 2 6.93 -44.26 -2.49
CA THR A 2 7.84 -43.78 -1.42
C THR A 2 9.03 -42.96 -1.96
N GLU A 3 8.93 -41.64 -1.70
CA GLU A 3 9.99 -40.77 -1.21
C GLU A 3 11.22 -40.43 -2.08
N ILE A 4 11.09 -39.59 -3.13
CA ILE A 4 12.23 -38.73 -3.59
C ILE A 4 11.76 -37.38 -4.18
N VAL A 5 10.69 -36.74 -3.67
CA VAL A 5 10.33 -35.37 -4.13
C VAL A 5 10.17 -34.39 -2.95
N ARG A 6 10.28 -34.87 -1.71
CA ARG A 6 10.16 -34.05 -0.50
C ARG A 6 11.46 -33.43 0.05
N PRO A 7 12.70 -33.79 -0.36
CA PRO A 7 13.89 -33.08 0.12
C PRO A 7 14.39 -31.94 -0.79
N LEU A 8 13.93 -31.83 -2.04
CA LEU A 8 14.43 -30.81 -2.97
C LEU A 8 13.84 -29.40 -2.75
N LEU A 9 12.73 -29.29 -2.03
CA LEU A 9 12.12 -28.02 -1.62
C LEU A 9 12.63 -27.48 -0.27
N ILE A 10 13.38 -28.29 0.49
CA ILE A 10 13.95 -27.88 1.79
C ILE A 10 15.41 -27.40 1.63
N PHE A 11 16.12 -27.85 0.61
CA PHE A 11 17.51 -27.43 0.35
C PHE A 11 17.64 -26.08 -0.37
N ILE A 12 16.61 -25.61 -1.07
CA ILE A 12 16.61 -24.30 -1.75
C ILE A 12 16.32 -23.15 -0.78
N CYS A 13 15.72 -23.43 0.39
CA CYS A 13 15.46 -22.43 1.42
C CYS A 13 16.65 -22.14 2.36
N LEU A 14 17.82 -22.77 2.16
CA LEU A 14 18.99 -22.58 3.03
C LEU A 14 20.20 -21.90 2.37
N PHE A 15 20.13 -21.50 1.09
CA PHE A 15 21.29 -20.90 0.41
C PHE A 15 21.01 -19.68 -0.49
N ILE A 16 19.97 -18.88 -0.20
CA ILE A 16 19.91 -17.48 -0.68
C ILE A 16 19.44 -16.58 0.46
N ASN A 17 20.31 -16.45 1.46
CA ASN A 17 20.42 -15.22 2.26
C ASN A 17 21.90 -14.91 2.44
N THR A 18 22.64 -14.80 1.33
CA THR A 18 23.67 -13.77 1.28
C THR A 18 23.00 -12.54 0.70
N ILE A 19 22.21 -11.89 1.56
CA ILE A 19 22.02 -10.45 1.42
C ILE A 19 23.45 -9.92 1.42
N ALA A 20 23.89 -9.31 0.32
CA ALA A 20 25.04 -8.44 0.41
C ALA A 20 24.66 -7.41 1.47
N GLU A 21 25.21 -7.59 2.68
CA GLU A 21 25.02 -6.62 3.74
C GLU A 21 25.39 -5.26 3.15
N PRO A 22 24.58 -4.22 3.38
CA PRO A 22 25.05 -2.86 3.12
C PRO A 22 26.39 -2.76 3.84
N SER A 23 27.44 -2.32 3.13
CA SER A 23 28.74 -2.12 3.74
C SER A 23 28.64 -0.97 4.73
N ILE A 24 28.19 -1.28 5.95
CA ILE A 24 28.22 -0.37 7.10
C ILE A 24 29.66 -0.41 7.59
N SER A 25 30.51 0.35 6.90
CA SER A 25 31.87 0.60 7.35
C SER A 25 31.82 1.33 8.70
N ASN A 26 32.23 0.61 9.76
CA ASN A 26 32.74 1.09 11.07
C ASN A 26 32.10 0.52 12.36
N PHE A 27 31.36 -0.59 12.34
CA PHE A 27 30.97 -1.23 13.61
C PHE A 27 31.74 -2.53 13.88
N GLN A 28 32.32 -2.61 15.08
CA GLN A 28 33.03 -3.79 15.58
C GLN A 28 32.03 -4.85 16.06
N GLU A 29 32.44 -6.13 16.05
CA GLU A 29 31.71 -7.19 16.77
C GLU A 29 31.60 -6.85 18.27
N CYS A 30 30.52 -7.30 18.90
CA CYS A 30 30.29 -6.99 20.32
C CYS A 30 31.36 -7.64 21.20
N SER A 31 31.92 -6.85 22.12
CA SER A 31 32.75 -7.40 23.18
C SER A 31 31.93 -8.31 24.11
N PRO A 32 32.56 -9.26 24.82
CA PRO A 32 31.87 -10.09 25.81
C PRO A 32 31.07 -9.28 26.83
N LYS A 33 31.57 -8.10 27.22
CA LYS A 33 30.87 -7.17 28.12
C LYS A 33 29.59 -6.61 27.47
N GLU A 34 29.67 -6.19 26.22
CA GLU A 34 28.51 -5.67 25.49
C GLU A 34 27.47 -6.75 25.23
N ILE A 35 27.89 -7.99 24.96
CA ILE A 35 26.97 -9.15 24.82
C ILE A 35 26.19 -9.36 26.12
N VAL A 36 26.87 -9.35 27.27
CA VAL A 36 26.21 -9.48 28.58
C VAL A 36 25.22 -8.34 28.84
N ILE A 37 25.55 -7.10 28.46
CA ILE A 37 24.64 -5.95 28.63
C ILE A 37 23.44 -6.07 27.68
N SER A 38 23.69 -6.41 26.41
CA SER A 38 22.68 -6.59 25.37
C SER A 38 21.67 -7.68 25.77
N HIS A 39 22.15 -8.90 26.01
CA HIS A 39 21.29 -10.05 26.30
C HIS A 39 20.74 -10.07 27.73
N GLY A 40 21.39 -9.40 28.67
CA GLY A 40 20.92 -9.24 30.04
C GLY A 40 20.05 -8.00 30.18
N LYS A 41 20.68 -6.84 30.34
CA LYS A 41 20.01 -5.58 30.70
C LYS A 41 19.04 -5.10 29.63
N CYS A 42 19.45 -5.05 28.36
CA CYS A 42 18.57 -4.50 27.31
C CYS A 42 17.37 -5.42 27.05
N SER A 43 17.56 -6.75 27.07
CA SER A 43 16.49 -7.73 26.98
C SER A 43 15.43 -7.61 28.08
N LEU A 44 15.80 -7.17 29.30
CA LEU A 44 14.80 -6.96 30.36
C LEU A 44 13.80 -5.87 29.99
N TYR A 45 14.26 -4.76 29.40
CA TYR A 45 13.37 -3.69 28.93
C TYR A 45 12.50 -4.16 27.75
N VAL A 46 13.05 -5.01 26.87
CA VAL A 46 12.29 -5.65 25.79
C VAL A 46 11.16 -6.50 26.35
N ASN A 47 11.46 -7.34 27.35
CA ASN A 47 10.46 -8.21 27.98
C ASN A 47 9.38 -7.39 28.69
N GLU A 48 9.75 -6.28 29.35
CA GLU A 48 8.80 -5.34 29.94
C GLU A 48 7.84 -4.78 28.88
N LEU A 49 8.36 -4.33 27.73
CA LEU A 49 7.52 -3.83 26.64
C LEU A 49 6.59 -4.91 26.08
N ILE A 50 7.09 -6.14 25.89
CA ILE A 50 6.28 -7.28 25.41
C ILE A 50 5.15 -7.56 26.39
N PHE A 51 5.45 -7.69 27.68
CA PHE A 51 4.47 -7.96 28.72
C PHE A 51 3.38 -6.87 28.76
N LEU A 52 3.77 -5.60 28.76
CA LEU A 52 2.82 -4.49 28.73
C LEU A 52 1.96 -4.53 27.46
N SER A 53 2.57 -4.79 26.30
CA SER A 53 1.85 -4.83 25.02
C SER A 53 0.85 -5.98 24.94
N GLU A 54 1.16 -7.12 25.55
CA GLU A 54 0.26 -8.28 25.62
C GLU A 54 -0.88 -8.07 26.61
N GLU A 55 -0.58 -7.51 27.79
CA GLU A 55 -1.57 -7.18 28.82
C GLU A 55 -2.60 -6.16 28.30
N TYR A 56 -2.12 -5.15 27.57
CA TYR A 56 -2.92 -4.04 27.06
C TYR A 56 -3.08 -4.09 25.54
N ASN A 57 -3.49 -5.23 25.00
CA ASN A 57 -3.70 -5.43 23.56
C ASN A 57 -5.07 -4.97 23.02
N LYS A 58 -5.93 -4.41 23.89
CA LYS A 58 -7.30 -3.97 23.58
C LYS A 58 -7.37 -2.49 23.22
N GLU A 59 -8.52 -2.06 22.68
CA GLU A 59 -8.73 -0.68 22.19
C GLU A 59 -8.68 0.40 23.28
N ASP A 60 -8.95 0.06 24.54
CA ASP A 60 -8.94 1.02 25.65
C ASP A 60 -7.75 0.77 26.60
N VAL A 61 -6.61 1.40 26.28
CA VAL A 61 -5.37 1.31 27.07
C VAL A 61 -5.31 2.47 28.06
N PRO A 62 -5.16 2.23 29.38
CA PRO A 62 -5.01 3.29 30.36
C PRO A 62 -3.78 4.17 30.11
N MET A 63 -3.86 5.48 30.41
CA MET A 63 -2.72 6.40 30.21
C MET A 63 -1.46 5.99 30.95
N GLU A 64 -1.62 5.39 32.13
CA GLU A 64 -0.48 4.86 32.88
C GLU A 64 0.26 3.77 32.08
N ALA A 65 -0.48 2.82 31.49
CA ALA A 65 0.11 1.79 30.64
C ALA A 65 0.79 2.38 29.39
N VAL A 66 0.18 3.39 28.74
CA VAL A 66 0.80 4.10 27.61
C VAL A 66 2.15 4.73 28.02
N ASN A 67 2.17 5.42 29.17
CA ASN A 67 3.40 6.02 29.70
C ASN A 67 4.45 4.97 30.07
N ASN A 68 4.03 3.82 30.63
CA ASN A 68 4.92 2.71 30.96
C ASN A 68 5.56 2.12 29.69
N MET A 69 4.78 1.88 28.65
CA MET A 69 5.29 1.42 27.36
C MET A 69 6.26 2.42 26.74
N SER A 70 5.94 3.72 26.79
CA SER A 70 6.82 4.77 26.29
C SER A 70 8.17 4.79 27.02
N ARG A 71 8.16 4.62 28.36
CA ARG A 71 9.38 4.51 29.17
C ARG A 71 10.18 3.25 28.87
N ALA A 72 9.52 2.11 28.66
CA ALA A 72 10.18 0.89 28.23
C ALA A 72 10.86 1.10 26.86
N CYS A 73 10.17 1.73 25.92
CA CYS A 73 10.72 2.09 24.60
C CYS A 73 11.96 2.99 24.67
N GLN A 74 11.91 4.04 25.48
CA GLN A 74 13.08 4.90 25.73
C GLN A 74 14.25 4.11 26.35
N SER A 75 13.95 3.20 27.28
CA SER A 75 14.96 2.36 27.93
C SER A 75 15.61 1.38 26.96
N ILE A 76 14.82 0.75 26.08
CA ILE A 76 15.32 -0.17 25.04
C ILE A 76 16.26 0.57 24.08
N THR A 77 15.77 1.66 23.49
CA THR A 77 16.49 2.43 22.46
C THR A 77 17.76 3.07 23.02
N SER A 78 17.70 3.58 24.26
CA SER A 78 18.89 4.09 24.96
C SER A 78 19.87 2.98 25.33
N CYS A 79 19.40 1.81 25.75
CA CYS A 79 20.27 0.69 26.14
C CYS A 79 21.07 0.19 24.95
N PHE A 80 20.40 -0.17 23.85
CA PHE A 80 21.07 -0.65 22.64
C PHE A 80 21.88 0.45 21.94
N GLY A 81 21.41 1.70 21.96
CA GLY A 81 22.14 2.84 21.38
C GLY A 81 23.39 3.24 22.14
N GLY A 82 23.52 2.83 23.41
CA GLY A 82 24.71 3.06 24.22
C GLY A 82 25.87 2.09 23.96
N LEU A 83 25.64 0.98 23.24
CA LEU A 83 26.68 -0.01 22.91
C LEU A 83 27.22 0.26 21.50
N GLN A 84 28.51 0.07 21.29
CA GLN A 84 29.19 0.50 20.05
C GLN A 84 29.35 -0.63 19.03
N CYS A 85 28.64 -1.74 19.21
CA CYS A 85 28.77 -2.91 18.36
C CYS A 85 27.62 -3.08 17.37
N LEU A 86 27.91 -3.73 16.24
CA LEU A 86 27.00 -3.86 15.10
C LEU A 86 25.66 -4.49 15.47
N GLU A 87 25.68 -5.60 16.23
CA GLU A 87 24.46 -6.30 16.63
C GLU A 87 23.56 -5.39 17.49
N SER A 88 24.14 -4.61 18.39
CA SER A 88 23.38 -3.68 19.23
C SER A 88 22.76 -2.54 18.42
N GLN A 89 23.49 -2.00 17.44
CA GLN A 89 22.94 -0.96 16.56
C GLN A 89 21.79 -1.52 15.69
N LYS A 90 21.94 -2.74 15.15
CA LYS A 90 20.84 -3.45 14.47
C LYS A 90 19.62 -3.63 15.40
N ASN A 91 19.83 -4.02 16.66
CA ASN A 91 18.74 -4.15 17.64
C ASN A 91 18.09 -2.81 17.99
N LYS A 92 18.88 -1.74 18.16
CA LYS A 92 18.37 -0.39 18.40
C LYS A 92 17.39 0.01 17.29
N GLU A 93 17.79 -0.13 16.03
CA GLU A 93 16.93 0.20 14.89
C GLU A 93 15.67 -0.66 14.84
N LEU A 94 15.80 -1.97 15.06
CA LEU A 94 14.66 -2.89 15.09
C LEU A 94 13.64 -2.48 16.16
N TYR A 95 14.10 -2.23 17.39
CA TYR A 95 13.22 -1.87 18.49
C TYR A 95 12.70 -0.45 18.40
N GLN A 96 13.45 0.49 17.83
CA GLN A 96 12.94 1.83 17.52
C GLN A 96 11.69 1.73 16.64
N ARG A 97 11.75 0.99 15.53
CA ARG A 97 10.60 0.81 14.62
C ARG A 97 9.41 0.15 15.31
N LYS A 98 9.64 -0.82 16.20
CA LYS A 98 8.58 -1.45 17.01
C LYS A 98 7.96 -0.44 17.98
N CYS A 99 8.79 0.36 18.62
CA CYS A 99 8.36 1.39 19.56
C CYS A 99 7.56 2.50 18.87
N ASP A 100 7.97 2.93 17.68
CA ASP A 100 7.24 3.91 16.87
C ASP A 100 5.82 3.40 16.59
N SER A 101 5.68 2.13 16.19
CA SER A 101 4.37 1.50 15.97
C SER A 101 3.50 1.52 17.23
N VAL A 102 4.04 1.09 18.36
CA VAL A 102 3.32 1.07 19.65
C VAL A 102 2.91 2.48 20.08
N GLN A 103 3.82 3.45 19.97
CA GLN A 103 3.56 4.82 20.37
C GLN A 103 2.51 5.48 19.49
N LEU A 104 2.63 5.41 18.16
CA LEU A 104 1.67 6.03 17.24
C LEU A 104 0.24 5.48 17.44
N LYS A 105 0.12 4.18 17.73
CA LYS A 105 -1.17 3.56 18.07
C LYS A 105 -1.70 4.04 19.42
N ASN A 106 -0.91 3.93 20.49
CA ASN A 106 -1.37 4.18 21.87
C ASN A 106 -1.58 5.66 22.19
N PHE A 107 -0.85 6.55 21.52
CA PHE A 107 -1.09 8.00 21.56
C PHE A 107 -2.15 8.44 20.54
N GLU A 108 -2.81 7.51 19.84
CA GLU A 108 -3.90 7.77 18.90
C GLU A 108 -3.51 8.70 17.73
N VAL A 109 -2.22 8.72 17.38
CA VAL A 109 -1.68 9.53 16.30
C VAL A 109 -2.26 9.09 14.96
N GLU A 110 -2.37 7.79 14.72
CA GLU A 110 -2.95 7.24 13.50
C GLU A 110 -4.41 7.71 13.31
N SER A 111 -5.24 7.61 14.36
CA SER A 111 -6.63 8.08 14.33
C SER A 111 -6.73 9.59 14.07
N CYS A 112 -5.87 10.37 14.73
CA CYS A 112 -5.78 11.81 14.52
C CYS A 112 -5.41 12.15 13.07
N LEU A 113 -4.44 11.44 12.50
CA LEU A 113 -4.00 11.63 11.12
C LEU A 113 -5.13 11.28 10.14
N THR A 114 -5.86 10.18 10.35
CA THR A 114 -7.05 9.85 9.53
C THR A 114 -8.07 10.99 9.52
N ARG A 115 -8.37 11.58 10.70
CA ARG A 115 -9.28 12.74 10.78
C ARG A 115 -8.72 13.95 10.04
N PHE A 116 -7.43 14.21 10.16
CA PHE A 116 -6.78 15.34 9.48
C PHE A 116 -6.82 15.20 7.97
N ILE A 117 -6.51 14.02 7.44
CA ILE A 117 -6.61 13.74 6.00
C ILE A 117 -8.05 13.92 5.55
N LYS A 118 -9.03 13.38 6.27
CA LYS A 118 -10.46 13.59 5.96
C LYS A 118 -10.83 15.07 5.90
N ASP A 119 -10.40 15.87 6.87
CA ASP A 119 -10.66 17.32 6.93
C ASP A 119 -10.11 18.08 5.71
N ILE A 120 -8.91 17.69 5.22
CA ILE A 120 -8.30 18.23 4.01
C ILE A 120 -9.18 17.98 2.78
N TYR A 121 -9.62 16.72 2.58
CA TYR A 121 -10.43 16.35 1.42
C TYR A 121 -11.83 16.97 1.45
N GLU A 122 -12.43 17.09 2.63
CA GLU A 122 -13.71 17.77 2.83
C GLU A 122 -13.61 19.30 2.75
N LYS A 123 -12.38 19.84 2.68
CA LYS A 123 -12.08 21.28 2.62
C LYS A 123 -12.64 22.07 3.80
N ASN A 124 -12.69 21.43 4.97
CA ASN A 124 -13.25 22.01 6.19
C ASN A 124 -12.29 23.05 6.83
N SER A 125 -10.98 22.91 6.62
CA SER A 125 -9.97 23.85 7.13
C SER A 125 -9.42 24.78 6.05
N SER A 126 -9.53 26.09 6.31
CA SER A 126 -8.93 27.12 5.45
C SER A 126 -7.40 27.23 5.58
N CYS A 127 -6.80 26.67 6.64
CA CYS A 127 -5.35 26.67 6.79
C CYS A 127 -4.70 25.51 6.04
N SER A 128 -5.36 24.36 5.99
CA SER A 128 -4.78 23.15 5.39
C SER A 128 -4.67 23.27 3.87
N SER A 129 -5.59 24.01 3.23
CA SER A 129 -5.56 24.31 1.79
C SER A 129 -4.33 25.08 1.31
N LYS A 130 -3.53 25.66 2.22
CA LYS A 130 -2.29 26.39 1.88
C LYS A 130 -1.07 25.48 1.70
N TYR A 131 -1.17 24.21 2.10
CA TYR A 131 -0.05 23.27 2.11
C TYR A 131 -0.50 21.93 1.52
N ASP A 132 0.37 21.28 0.75
CA ASP A 132 0.07 19.97 0.18
C ASP A 132 0.41 18.84 1.17
N PHE A 133 -0.35 18.71 2.25
CA PHE A 133 -0.17 17.64 3.25
C PHE A 133 -0.39 16.22 2.71
N THR A 134 -0.99 16.12 1.52
CA THR A 134 -1.27 14.88 0.77
C THR A 134 -0.26 14.64 -0.35
N ALA A 135 0.84 15.40 -0.39
CA ALA A 135 1.84 15.31 -1.42
C ALA A 135 2.32 13.86 -1.61
N LYS A 136 2.63 13.48 -2.85
CA LYS A 136 2.95 12.09 -3.19
C LYS A 136 4.37 11.71 -2.74
N THR A 137 5.35 12.60 -2.81
CA THR A 137 6.75 12.25 -2.49
C THR A 137 7.12 12.55 -1.04
N PHE A 138 8.07 11.79 -0.49
CA PHE A 138 8.60 12.02 0.87
C PHE A 138 9.12 13.45 1.09
N GLN A 139 9.85 13.99 0.11
CA GLN A 139 10.38 15.35 0.19
C GLN A 139 9.26 16.40 0.26
N GLN A 140 8.29 16.33 -0.64
CA GLN A 140 7.18 17.28 -0.67
C GLN A 140 6.31 17.17 0.59
N LYS A 141 6.08 15.95 1.09
CA LYS A 141 5.41 15.75 2.39
C LYS A 141 6.19 16.45 3.50
N ARG A 142 7.52 16.29 3.54
CA ARG A 142 8.35 16.93 4.56
C ARG A 142 8.23 18.45 4.50
N GLU A 143 8.30 19.04 3.31
CA GLU A 143 8.14 20.47 3.09
C GLU A 143 6.77 20.98 3.54
N ALA A 144 5.69 20.26 3.19
CA ALA A 144 4.32 20.61 3.56
C ALA A 144 4.08 20.54 5.08
N TYR A 145 4.50 19.46 5.74
CA TYR A 145 4.37 19.34 7.19
C TYR A 145 5.26 20.34 7.93
N THR A 146 6.48 20.59 7.47
CA THR A 146 7.37 21.59 8.08
C THR A 146 6.78 23.00 7.98
N SER A 147 6.37 23.42 6.78
CA SER A 147 5.82 24.75 6.54
C SER A 147 4.44 24.92 7.18
N GLY A 148 3.65 23.84 7.19
CA GLY A 148 2.31 23.77 7.73
C GLY A 148 2.23 23.36 9.20
N LYS A 149 3.36 23.25 9.92
CA LYS A 149 3.44 22.72 11.30
C LYS A 149 2.42 23.34 12.23
N SER A 150 2.29 24.67 12.23
CA SER A 150 1.28 25.37 13.06
C SER A 150 -0.14 24.96 12.71
N CYS A 151 -0.48 24.91 11.41
CA CYS A 151 -1.82 24.52 10.96
C CYS A 151 -2.17 23.08 11.38
N PHE A 152 -1.23 22.15 11.23
CA PHE A 152 -1.43 20.78 11.67
C PHE A 152 -1.58 20.69 13.20
N LEU A 153 -0.71 21.34 13.98
CA LEU A 153 -0.81 21.31 15.45
C LEU A 153 -2.08 21.99 15.97
N ASP A 154 -2.55 23.04 15.31
CA ASP A 154 -3.85 23.66 15.60
C ASP A 154 -5.01 22.71 15.32
N PHE A 155 -4.96 21.95 14.22
CA PHE A 155 -5.93 20.89 13.95
C PHE A 155 -5.91 19.83 15.06
N VAL A 156 -4.72 19.31 15.41
CA VAL A 156 -4.54 18.29 16.45
C VAL A 156 -5.14 18.77 17.77
N LYS A 157 -4.85 20.01 18.17
CA LYS A 157 -5.36 20.60 19.41
C LYS A 157 -6.89 20.64 19.48
N ASN A 158 -7.55 20.89 18.35
CA ASN A 158 -8.99 21.13 18.32
C ASN A 158 -9.81 19.85 18.00
N ASN A 159 -9.21 18.85 17.35
CA ASN A 159 -9.94 17.73 16.76
C ASN A 159 -9.45 16.33 17.18
N CYS A 160 -8.32 16.26 17.88
CA CYS A 160 -7.72 15.00 18.34
C CYS A 160 -7.73 14.88 19.86
N SER A 161 -7.40 13.70 20.37
CA SER A 161 -7.34 13.45 21.81
C SER A 161 -6.17 14.19 22.47
N GLU A 162 -6.26 14.37 23.79
CA GLU A 162 -5.17 14.95 24.58
C GLU A 162 -3.88 14.12 24.45
N ARG A 163 -3.99 12.81 24.25
CA ARG A 163 -2.86 11.90 24.04
C ARG A 163 -2.12 12.24 22.73
N ALA A 164 -2.86 12.35 21.64
CA ALA A 164 -2.30 12.71 20.34
C ALA A 164 -1.66 14.12 20.39
N LEU A 165 -2.33 15.07 21.04
CA LEU A 165 -1.79 16.41 21.25
C LEU A 165 -0.49 16.40 22.07
N SER A 166 -0.43 15.59 23.14
CA SER A 166 0.77 15.46 23.97
C SER A 166 1.94 14.95 23.14
N TYR A 167 1.75 13.86 22.38
CA TYR A 167 2.79 13.29 21.52
C TYR A 167 3.24 14.28 20.44
N MET A 168 2.29 14.91 19.75
CA MET A 168 2.61 15.87 18.67
C MET A 168 3.31 17.13 19.17
N LYS A 169 3.18 17.49 20.44
CA LYS A 169 3.93 18.60 21.04
C LYS A 169 5.36 18.22 21.40
N SER A 170 5.59 17.01 21.90
CA SER A 170 6.91 16.56 22.35
C SER A 170 7.77 16.01 21.22
N ASP A 171 7.17 15.26 20.29
CA ASP A 171 7.89 14.39 19.35
C ASP A 171 7.52 14.64 17.88
N TYR A 172 7.10 15.88 17.56
CA TYR A 172 6.72 16.25 16.19
C TYR A 172 7.78 15.92 15.14
N ASP A 173 9.04 16.25 15.43
CA ASP A 173 10.11 16.10 14.46
C ASP A 173 10.40 14.61 14.20
N HIS A 174 10.27 13.76 15.23
CA HIS A 174 10.35 12.31 15.10
C HIS A 174 9.16 11.74 14.30
N PHE A 175 7.94 12.21 14.57
CA PHE A 175 6.77 11.89 13.75
C PHE A 175 7.01 12.23 12.27
N LEU A 176 7.58 13.41 12.01
CA LEU A 176 7.88 13.86 10.66
C LEU A 176 8.95 12.96 10.01
N ASP A 177 9.96 12.52 10.76
CA ASP A 177 10.98 11.59 10.30
C ASP A 177 10.38 10.24 9.91
N ILE A 178 9.53 9.66 10.75
CA ILE A 178 8.80 8.42 10.43
C ILE A 178 8.02 8.59 9.13
N LEU A 179 7.31 9.72 8.98
CA LEU A 179 6.45 9.98 7.82
C LEU A 179 7.23 10.21 6.51
N THR A 180 8.46 10.74 6.60
CA THR A 180 9.14 11.35 5.44
C THR A 180 10.56 10.87 5.15
N ILE A 181 11.16 10.04 6.00
CA ILE A 181 12.49 9.47 5.72
C ILE A 181 12.32 8.02 5.27
N PRO A 182 12.62 7.67 4.00
CA PRO A 182 12.54 6.29 3.55
C PRO A 182 13.53 5.41 4.31
N SER A 183 13.22 4.13 4.49
CA SER A 183 14.20 3.20 5.07
C SER A 183 15.37 2.95 4.12
N GLU A 184 16.53 2.57 4.68
CA GLU A 184 17.82 2.45 3.97
C GLU A 184 17.80 1.52 2.74
N ASN A 185 16.89 0.55 2.69
CA ASN A 185 16.79 -0.41 1.58
C ASN A 185 15.75 0.00 0.52
N GLY A 186 15.22 1.22 0.59
CA GLY A 186 14.16 1.70 -0.31
C GLY A 186 12.79 1.05 -0.06
N THR A 187 12.67 0.14 0.91
CA THR A 187 11.41 -0.48 1.34
C THR A 187 10.79 0.29 2.49
N CYS A 188 9.48 0.49 2.53
CA CYS A 188 8.87 1.12 3.70
C CYS A 188 8.78 0.17 4.91
N THR A 189 8.93 0.72 6.10
CA THR A 189 8.66 0.00 7.34
C THR A 189 7.16 -0.27 7.50
N PRO A 190 6.74 -1.26 8.32
CA PRO A 190 5.31 -1.49 8.59
C PRO A 190 4.56 -0.23 9.03
N VAL A 191 5.19 0.61 9.87
CA VAL A 191 4.61 1.88 10.32
C VAL A 191 4.42 2.85 9.15
N GLN A 192 5.41 2.98 8.28
CA GLN A 192 5.31 3.83 7.09
C GLN A 192 4.24 3.35 6.12
N ASN A 193 4.04 2.04 5.99
CA ASN A 193 2.96 1.47 5.20
C ASN A 193 1.60 1.86 5.78
N THR A 194 1.43 1.78 7.10
CA THR A 194 0.21 2.23 7.79
C THR A 194 -0.06 3.71 7.55
N LEU A 195 0.94 4.58 7.76
CA LEU A 195 0.78 6.02 7.55
C LEU A 195 0.49 6.38 6.09
N THR A 196 1.15 5.70 5.14
CA THR A 196 0.88 5.87 3.70
C THR A 196 -0.55 5.48 3.37
N LYS A 197 -1.03 4.35 3.90
CA LYS A 197 -2.43 3.91 3.72
C LYS A 197 -3.41 4.97 4.24
N ILE A 198 -3.14 5.58 5.39
CA ILE A 198 -3.97 6.66 5.94
C ILE A 198 -3.96 7.89 5.00
N GLN A 199 -2.79 8.29 4.51
CA GLN A 199 -2.69 9.43 3.58
C GLN A 199 -3.43 9.21 2.26
N CYS A 200 -3.46 7.96 1.78
CA CYS A 200 -4.14 7.58 0.54
C CYS A 200 -5.60 7.20 0.73
N GLU A 201 -6.13 7.27 1.96
CA GLU A 201 -7.46 6.74 2.27
C GLU A 201 -8.56 7.40 1.43
N ALA A 202 -8.48 8.71 1.23
CA ALA A 202 -9.49 9.44 0.48
C ALA A 202 -9.51 9.09 -1.01
N VAL A 203 -8.33 9.03 -1.66
CA VAL A 203 -8.25 8.61 -3.09
C VAL A 203 -8.68 7.16 -3.26
N MET A 204 -8.37 6.28 -2.30
CA MET A 204 -8.86 4.90 -2.28
C MET A 204 -10.40 4.84 -2.16
N ARG A 205 -10.99 5.68 -1.30
CA ARG A 205 -12.45 5.75 -1.15
C ARG A 205 -13.12 6.29 -2.41
N GLU A 206 -12.56 7.31 -3.05
CA GLU A 206 -13.10 7.83 -4.32
C GLU A 206 -13.14 6.75 -5.40
N MET A 207 -12.05 6.00 -5.55
CA MET A 207 -11.98 4.85 -6.46
C MET A 207 -13.04 3.79 -6.13
N GLN A 208 -13.23 3.45 -4.85
CA GLN A 208 -14.27 2.52 -4.41
C GLN A 208 -15.69 3.02 -4.72
N PHE A 209 -15.96 4.30 -4.51
CA PHE A 209 -17.26 4.89 -4.86
C PHE A 209 -17.56 4.81 -6.35
N LYS A 210 -16.57 5.12 -7.20
CA LYS A 210 -16.69 4.96 -8.65
C LYS A 210 -17.00 3.51 -9.02
N MET A 211 -16.24 2.54 -8.49
CA MET A 211 -16.53 1.11 -8.71
C MET A 211 -17.95 0.70 -8.31
N ILE A 212 -18.45 1.17 -7.17
CA ILE A 212 -19.82 0.87 -6.71
C ILE A 212 -20.84 1.47 -7.66
N GLU A 213 -20.66 2.73 -8.06
CA GLU A 213 -21.57 3.40 -8.97
C GLU A 213 -21.56 2.74 -10.36
N LEU A 214 -20.40 2.27 -10.87
CA LEU A 214 -20.34 1.44 -12.07
C LEU A 214 -21.15 0.14 -11.91
N SER A 215 -21.00 -0.54 -10.77
CA SER A 215 -21.67 -1.82 -10.49
C SER A 215 -23.19 -1.69 -10.33
N LEU A 216 -23.67 -0.53 -9.90
CA LEU A 216 -25.08 -0.24 -9.66
C LEU A 216 -25.76 0.46 -10.85
N SER A 217 -24.97 1.04 -11.76
CA SER A 217 -25.49 1.73 -12.93
C SER A 217 -26.21 0.77 -13.88
N ARG A 218 -27.38 1.18 -14.36
CA ARG A 218 -28.05 0.58 -15.52
C ARG A 218 -27.75 1.34 -16.82
N ASP A 219 -26.98 2.41 -16.72
CA ASP A 219 -26.60 3.29 -17.82
C ASP A 219 -25.23 2.85 -18.35
N GLU A 220 -25.21 2.36 -19.59
CA GLU A 220 -24.03 1.92 -20.35
C GLU A 220 -23.04 3.08 -20.62
N HIS A 221 -23.40 4.32 -20.27
CA HIS A 221 -22.59 5.51 -20.53
C HIS A 221 -21.90 6.12 -19.31
N VAL A 222 -21.93 5.49 -18.13
CA VAL A 222 -21.23 6.01 -16.95
C VAL A 222 -19.72 6.07 -17.21
N ASN A 223 -19.20 7.27 -17.49
CA ASN A 223 -17.78 7.55 -17.60
C ASN A 223 -17.27 8.03 -16.25
N GLN A 224 -16.58 7.16 -15.53
CA GLN A 224 -16.03 7.49 -14.21
C GLN A 224 -14.51 7.68 -14.22
N ASN A 225 -13.85 7.53 -15.38
CA ASN A 225 -12.39 7.51 -15.50
C ASN A 225 -11.77 6.63 -14.41
N LEU A 226 -12.16 5.35 -14.34
CA LEU A 226 -11.68 4.44 -13.29
C LEU A 226 -10.16 4.26 -13.39
N SER A 227 -9.61 4.29 -14.60
CA SER A 227 -8.16 4.25 -14.81
C SER A 227 -7.46 5.41 -14.09
N ALA A 228 -7.98 6.64 -14.26
CA ALA A 228 -7.38 7.81 -13.63
C ALA A 228 -7.46 7.74 -12.10
N ALA A 229 -8.61 7.35 -11.54
CA ALA A 229 -8.77 7.17 -10.10
C ALA A 229 -7.85 6.07 -9.55
N CYS A 230 -7.68 4.98 -10.29
CA CYS A 230 -6.75 3.92 -9.92
C CYS A 230 -5.30 4.39 -9.97
N GLN A 231 -4.93 5.15 -11.01
CA GLN A 231 -3.59 5.71 -11.15
C GLN A 231 -3.26 6.68 -10.01
N GLU A 232 -4.24 7.45 -9.52
CA GLU A 232 -4.07 8.29 -8.34
C GLU A 232 -3.79 7.48 -7.07
N VAL A 233 -4.49 6.34 -6.89
CA VAL A 233 -4.20 5.39 -5.79
C VAL A 233 -2.78 4.82 -5.94
N ALA A 234 -2.43 4.31 -7.13
CA ALA A 234 -1.11 3.75 -7.43
C ALA A 234 0.00 4.75 -7.13
N ASP A 235 -0.18 5.99 -7.57
CA ASP A 235 0.75 7.09 -7.32
C ASP A 235 0.88 7.42 -5.84
N CYS A 236 -0.23 7.43 -5.10
CA CYS A 236 -0.23 7.75 -3.69
C CYS A 236 0.48 6.68 -2.86
N THR A 237 0.31 5.40 -3.20
CA THR A 237 0.91 4.26 -2.49
C THR A 237 2.35 3.98 -2.91
N ARG A 238 2.77 4.43 -4.11
CA ARG A 238 4.12 4.20 -4.67
C ARG A 238 5.30 4.50 -3.74
N PRO A 239 5.29 5.56 -2.90
CA PRO A 239 6.39 5.82 -1.95
C PRO A 239 6.66 4.65 -1.01
N CYS A 240 5.66 3.80 -0.78
CA CYS A 240 5.75 2.60 0.04
C CYS A 240 5.23 1.38 -0.73
N SER A 241 6.12 0.77 -1.51
CA SER A 241 5.89 -0.37 -2.41
C SER A 241 5.55 -1.72 -1.75
N SER A 242 5.31 -1.77 -0.43
CA SER A 242 4.87 -3.01 0.22
C SER A 242 3.41 -3.36 -0.06
N MET A 243 2.63 -2.41 -0.59
CA MET A 243 1.37 -2.70 -1.25
C MET A 243 1.73 -3.20 -2.64
N ASP A 244 1.24 -4.39 -3.01
CA ASP A 244 1.50 -5.06 -4.29
C ASP A 244 1.32 -4.10 -5.47
N SER A 245 2.40 -3.39 -5.83
CA SER A 245 2.36 -2.34 -6.85
C SER A 245 2.08 -2.94 -8.21
N GLU A 246 2.57 -4.16 -8.44
CA GLU A 246 2.27 -4.92 -9.64
C GLU A 246 0.79 -5.30 -9.70
N GLY A 247 0.21 -5.74 -8.58
CA GLY A 247 -1.22 -5.98 -8.44
C GLY A 247 -2.07 -4.74 -8.66
N ILE A 248 -1.67 -3.58 -8.13
CA ILE A 248 -2.34 -2.30 -8.34
C ILE A 248 -2.21 -1.86 -9.80
N ASP A 249 -1.02 -1.90 -10.39
CA ASP A 249 -0.80 -1.52 -11.78
C ASP A 249 -1.59 -2.42 -12.75
N LYS A 250 -1.64 -3.73 -12.47
CA LYS A 250 -2.46 -4.69 -13.22
C LYS A 250 -3.96 -4.35 -13.09
N LEU A 251 -4.42 -4.04 -11.88
CA LEU A 251 -5.80 -3.61 -11.64
C LEU A 251 -6.12 -2.31 -12.40
N CYS A 252 -5.22 -1.33 -12.40
CA CYS A 252 -5.41 -0.08 -13.14
C CYS A 252 -5.46 -0.31 -14.65
N GLY A 253 -4.61 -1.21 -15.18
CA GLY A 253 -4.66 -1.62 -16.59
C GLY A 253 -6.00 -2.24 -16.97
N ASN A 254 -6.64 -3.01 -16.08
CA ASN A 254 -7.98 -3.53 -16.34
C ASN A 254 -9.04 -2.41 -16.44
N PHE A 255 -8.90 -1.30 -15.71
CA PHE A 255 -9.81 -0.16 -15.86
C PHE A 255 -9.58 0.63 -17.13
N GLU A 256 -8.34 0.69 -17.64
CA GLU A 256 -8.08 1.27 -18.97
C GLU A 256 -8.87 0.57 -20.07
N LEU A 257 -9.07 -0.75 -19.94
CA LEU A 257 -9.92 -1.51 -20.85
C LEU A 257 -11.39 -1.09 -20.73
N LEU A 258 -11.89 -0.87 -19.50
CA LEU A 258 -13.28 -0.42 -19.28
C LEU A 258 -13.53 1.02 -19.76
N ASP A 259 -12.50 1.87 -19.73
CA ASP A 259 -12.59 3.25 -20.21
C ASP A 259 -12.62 3.32 -21.77
N ASP A 260 -12.23 2.26 -22.49
CA ASP A 260 -12.35 2.14 -23.96
C ASP A 260 -13.73 1.59 -24.38
N LYS A 261 -14.73 2.47 -24.32
CA LYS A 261 -16.14 2.13 -24.54
C LYS A 261 -16.41 1.49 -25.90
N GLU A 262 -15.74 1.95 -26.95
CA GLU A 262 -15.92 1.43 -28.29
C GLU A 262 -15.51 -0.04 -28.38
N PHE A 263 -14.38 -0.40 -27.76
CA PHE A 263 -13.94 -1.79 -27.67
C PHE A 263 -14.87 -2.64 -26.79
N VAL A 264 -15.25 -2.13 -25.61
CA VAL A 264 -16.12 -2.85 -24.65
C VAL A 264 -17.50 -3.10 -25.25
N ASN A 265 -18.17 -2.07 -25.76
CA ASN A 265 -19.50 -2.16 -26.36
C ASN A 265 -19.49 -3.11 -27.56
N CYS A 266 -18.42 -3.11 -28.36
CA CYS A 266 -18.27 -4.05 -29.45
C CYS A 266 -18.16 -5.51 -28.96
N THR A 267 -17.37 -5.74 -27.91
CA THR A 267 -17.20 -7.07 -27.30
C THR A 267 -18.53 -7.58 -26.73
N GLU A 268 -19.28 -6.72 -26.05
CA GLU A 268 -20.63 -7.03 -25.54
C GLU A 268 -21.62 -7.31 -26.68
N LYS A 269 -21.61 -6.49 -27.74
CA LYS A 269 -22.40 -6.72 -28.95
C LYS A 269 -22.12 -8.08 -29.56
N ILE A 270 -20.85 -8.48 -29.68
CA ILE A 270 -20.46 -9.81 -30.18
C ILE A 270 -20.96 -10.91 -29.25
N GLY A 271 -20.87 -10.72 -27.92
CA GLY A 271 -21.44 -11.64 -26.94
C GLY A 271 -22.95 -11.81 -27.08
N THR A 272 -23.68 -10.72 -27.29
CA THR A 272 -25.14 -10.73 -27.54
C THR A 272 -25.46 -11.43 -28.85
N ILE A 273 -24.74 -11.14 -29.94
CA ILE A 273 -24.90 -11.85 -31.21
C ILE A 273 -24.65 -13.34 -31.02
N HIS A 274 -23.59 -13.74 -30.30
CA HIS A 274 -23.32 -15.15 -30.04
C HIS A 274 -24.50 -15.83 -29.31
N LYS A 275 -25.10 -15.14 -28.32
CA LYS A 275 -26.21 -15.67 -27.51
C LYS A 275 -27.52 -15.77 -28.28
N GLU A 276 -27.83 -14.76 -29.09
CA GLU A 276 -29.14 -14.62 -29.74
C GLU A 276 -29.16 -15.11 -31.19
N ASN A 277 -28.02 -15.05 -31.89
CA ASN A 277 -27.88 -15.37 -33.31
C ASN A 277 -26.48 -15.93 -33.62
N LYS A 278 -26.18 -17.12 -33.09
CA LYS A 278 -24.88 -17.79 -33.28
C LYS A 278 -24.49 -17.97 -34.76
N GLU A 279 -25.47 -18.21 -35.63
CA GLU A 279 -25.24 -18.41 -37.08
C GLU A 279 -24.61 -17.19 -37.75
N LYS A 280 -24.91 -15.98 -37.27
CA LYS A 280 -24.30 -14.75 -37.78
C LYS A 280 -22.79 -14.76 -37.61
N LEU A 281 -22.28 -15.23 -36.47
CA LEU A 281 -20.84 -15.37 -36.25
C LEU A 281 -20.25 -16.56 -37.01
N SER A 282 -21.01 -17.65 -37.21
CA SER A 282 -20.55 -18.79 -38.02
C SER A 282 -20.26 -18.44 -39.48
N GLY A 283 -20.72 -17.28 -39.97
CA GLY A 283 -20.38 -16.76 -41.30
C GLY A 283 -18.92 -16.34 -41.47
N TYR A 284 -18.19 -16.10 -40.37
CA TYR A 284 -16.76 -15.77 -40.42
C TYR A 284 -15.92 -17.04 -40.57
N LYS A 285 -14.97 -17.05 -41.51
CA LYS A 285 -14.14 -18.23 -41.79
C LYS A 285 -13.32 -18.66 -40.57
N CYS A 286 -12.85 -17.69 -39.78
CA CYS A 286 -12.06 -17.93 -38.58
C CYS A 286 -12.85 -18.61 -37.45
N MET A 287 -14.19 -18.61 -37.50
CA MET A 287 -15.06 -19.21 -36.49
C MET A 287 -15.19 -20.73 -36.60
N SER A 288 -14.58 -21.35 -37.62
CA SER A 288 -14.57 -22.80 -37.78
C SER A 288 -13.87 -23.48 -36.58
N GLY A 289 -14.64 -24.21 -35.77
CA GLY A 289 -14.15 -24.87 -34.55
C GLY A 289 -14.13 -23.98 -33.30
N LEU A 290 -14.66 -22.76 -33.36
CA LEU A 290 -14.86 -21.87 -32.22
C LEU A 290 -16.35 -21.89 -31.81
N ASP A 291 -16.70 -22.86 -30.97
CA ASP A 291 -18.11 -23.10 -30.62
C ASP A 291 -18.63 -22.24 -29.46
N SER A 292 -17.77 -21.44 -28.82
CA SER A 292 -18.12 -20.61 -27.66
C SER A 292 -17.48 -19.23 -27.73
N ILE A 293 -18.08 -18.28 -27.00
CA ILE A 293 -17.51 -16.94 -26.81
C ILE A 293 -16.14 -16.99 -26.10
N GLU A 294 -15.92 -18.01 -25.27
CA GLU A 294 -14.65 -18.24 -24.56
C GLU A 294 -13.53 -18.64 -25.52
N THR A 295 -13.80 -19.47 -26.52
CA THR A 295 -12.79 -19.85 -27.52
C THR A 295 -12.55 -18.73 -28.52
N LEU A 296 -13.57 -17.91 -28.83
CA LEU A 296 -13.40 -16.69 -29.63
C LEU A 296 -12.51 -15.66 -28.93
N THR A 297 -12.76 -15.37 -27.65
CA THR A 297 -11.98 -14.37 -26.88
C THR A 297 -10.50 -14.76 -26.72
N LYS A 298 -10.18 -16.07 -26.72
CA LYS A 298 -8.81 -16.60 -26.73
C LYS A 298 -8.14 -16.57 -28.10
N ASN A 299 -8.87 -16.35 -29.19
CA ASN A 299 -8.32 -16.28 -30.55
C ASN A 299 -8.24 -14.82 -31.02
N LYS A 300 -7.08 -14.20 -30.81
CA LYS A 300 -6.82 -12.80 -31.16
C LYS A 300 -7.21 -12.44 -32.59
N ASP A 301 -6.76 -13.22 -33.56
CA ASP A 301 -6.93 -12.91 -34.98
C ASP A 301 -8.40 -13.03 -35.38
N CYS A 302 -9.09 -14.06 -34.87
CA CYS A 302 -10.51 -14.23 -35.16
C CYS A 302 -11.37 -13.16 -34.47
N MET A 303 -11.07 -12.81 -33.22
CA MET A 303 -11.75 -11.70 -32.54
C MET A 303 -11.57 -10.39 -33.32
N LYS A 304 -10.37 -10.11 -33.84
CA LYS A 304 -10.10 -8.92 -34.67
C LYS A 304 -10.90 -8.93 -35.97
N GLU A 305 -11.03 -10.09 -36.62
CA GLU A 305 -11.81 -10.26 -37.85
C GLU A 305 -13.30 -10.04 -37.60
N VAL A 306 -13.85 -10.63 -36.53
CA VAL A 306 -15.25 -10.46 -36.14
C VAL A 306 -15.55 -9.01 -35.76
N MET A 307 -14.69 -8.36 -34.95
CA MET A 307 -14.88 -6.94 -34.59
C MET A 307 -14.85 -6.02 -35.83
N LYS A 308 -14.00 -6.31 -36.83
CA LYS A 308 -13.99 -5.56 -38.12
C LYS A 308 -15.29 -5.66 -38.89
N GLY A 309 -15.97 -6.80 -38.82
CA GLY A 309 -17.23 -6.99 -39.54
C GLY A 309 -18.47 -6.53 -38.77
N GLU A 310 -18.44 -6.61 -37.44
CA GLU A 310 -19.60 -6.32 -36.59
C GLU A 310 -19.60 -4.92 -35.97
N CYS A 311 -18.48 -4.21 -35.94
CA CYS A 311 -18.33 -2.97 -35.19
C CYS A 311 -17.67 -1.84 -35.99
N ASP A 312 -17.79 -0.62 -35.48
CA ASP A 312 -17.17 0.56 -36.07
C ASP A 312 -15.64 0.51 -35.94
N GLU A 313 -14.93 1.16 -36.87
CA GLU A 313 -13.46 1.21 -36.87
C GLU A 313 -12.87 1.81 -35.58
N SER A 314 -13.64 2.64 -34.86
CA SER A 314 -13.23 3.19 -33.56
C SER A 314 -12.94 2.11 -32.52
N ALA A 315 -13.70 0.99 -32.53
CA ALA A 315 -13.49 -0.14 -31.63
C ALA A 315 -12.16 -0.87 -31.87
N LEU A 316 -11.53 -0.66 -33.03
CA LEU A 316 -10.28 -1.31 -33.42
C LEU A 316 -9.03 -0.45 -33.17
N LYS A 317 -9.20 0.83 -32.83
CA LYS A 317 -8.11 1.81 -32.70
C LYS A 317 -7.02 1.34 -31.73
N ASN A 318 -7.40 0.72 -30.62
CA ASN A 318 -6.50 0.20 -29.58
C ASN A 318 -6.54 -1.33 -29.45
N PHE A 319 -7.04 -2.05 -30.48
CA PHE A 319 -7.38 -3.48 -30.38
C PHE A 319 -6.27 -4.34 -29.76
N ASP A 320 -5.03 -4.21 -30.25
CA ASP A 320 -3.94 -5.09 -29.83
C ASP A 320 -3.55 -4.90 -28.35
N ARG A 321 -3.70 -3.67 -27.82
CA ARG A 321 -3.52 -3.36 -26.40
C ARG A 321 -4.67 -3.92 -25.58
N ASN A 322 -5.91 -3.63 -25.98
CA ASN A 322 -7.11 -4.00 -25.26
C ASN A 322 -7.28 -5.52 -25.18
N TRP A 323 -6.99 -6.23 -26.29
CA TRP A 323 -6.99 -7.68 -26.32
C TRP A 323 -5.97 -8.28 -25.35
N LYS A 324 -4.76 -7.70 -25.24
CA LYS A 324 -3.74 -8.18 -24.29
C LYS A 324 -4.21 -8.03 -22.84
N ILE A 325 -4.90 -6.95 -22.51
CA ILE A 325 -5.48 -6.74 -21.17
C ILE A 325 -6.58 -7.77 -20.91
N LEU A 326 -7.48 -7.97 -21.88
CA LEU A 326 -8.56 -8.96 -21.79
C LEU A 326 -8.04 -10.39 -21.62
N ASP A 327 -7.05 -10.81 -22.41
CA ASP A 327 -6.44 -12.14 -22.35
C ASP A 327 -5.77 -12.40 -20.98
N ASN A 328 -5.07 -11.40 -20.45
CA ASN A 328 -4.47 -11.45 -19.11
C ASN A 328 -5.52 -11.56 -17.98
N ALA A 329 -6.68 -10.93 -18.15
CA ALA A 329 -7.77 -10.99 -17.18
C ALA A 329 -8.50 -12.34 -17.18
N LEU A 330 -8.59 -13.01 -18.34
CA LEU A 330 -9.27 -14.30 -18.50
C LEU A 330 -8.38 -15.53 -18.24
N SER A 331 -7.07 -15.34 -18.08
CA SER A 331 -6.08 -16.41 -17.86
C SER A 331 -5.89 -16.79 -16.38
N HIS A 332 -6.70 -16.25 -15.47
CA HIS A 332 -6.69 -16.51 -14.02
C HIS A 332 -8.09 -16.87 -13.51
#